data_AF-A0A1G2HV31-F1
#
_entry.id   AF-A0A1G2HV31-F1
#
_cell.length_a   1.000
_cell.length_b   1.000
_cell.length_c   1.000
_cell.angle_alpha   90.00
_cell.angle_beta   90.00
_cell.angle_gamma   90.00
#
_symmetry.space_group_name_H-M   'P 1'
#
loop_
_entity.id
_entity.type
_entity.pdbx_description
1 polymer ?
#
loop_
_entity_poly.entity_id
_entity_poly.type
_entity_poly.pdbx_seq_one_letter_code
_entity_poly.pdbx_strand_id
1 'polypeptide(L)'
;MQNQKGVIYILLIIIVAALIGTGAFFVALQKPPVVTAPTDQNPPPVACTQEAKQCPDGSYVSRTGPNCEFAQCPEINPAPTPTPTPTPTPTPAEGQVTLTEGQKDGPLLVQKIYPTYITGLNFYAYPVATTEGQPITLYIGQTASNGCTIQLTLIKIEGKTATFIKKTDNNKPCPICLAENTFIDTPNGQIAVQHLTKGMTMWTVDEFGNKISSTIIKTSKTPVPSTHQMVHVILNDGREVFASPGHPIGDGRTFNDLSVGESLNGSGIITAEKVSYNKNYTYDILPSGATGFYWANGILIGSTLK
;
A
#
# COMPACT_ATOMS: atom_id res chain seq x y z
N MET A 1 71.80 -3.14 29.40
CA MET A 1 70.60 -3.78 28.82
C MET A 1 69.74 -4.56 29.83
N GLN A 2 70.12 -4.70 31.12
CA GLN A 2 69.30 -5.39 32.14
C GLN A 2 68.17 -4.52 32.74
N ASN A 3 68.35 -3.21 32.89
CA ASN A 3 67.33 -2.30 33.45
C ASN A 3 66.14 -2.04 32.52
N GLN A 4 66.28 -2.24 31.20
CA GLN A 4 65.21 -1.96 30.24
C GLN A 4 64.12 -3.03 30.27
N LYS A 5 64.50 -4.28 30.54
CA LYS A 5 63.53 -5.39 30.72
C LYS A 5 62.70 -5.21 31.99
N GLY A 6 63.31 -4.72 33.08
CA GLY A 6 62.61 -4.42 34.33
C GLY A 6 61.53 -3.34 34.16
N VAL A 7 61.84 -2.27 33.43
CA VAL A 7 60.89 -1.19 33.12
C VAL A 7 59.71 -1.70 32.27
N ILE A 8 59.98 -2.58 31.30
CA ILE A 8 58.92 -3.19 30.47
C ILE A 8 57.99 -4.07 31.32
N TYR A 9 58.51 -4.88 32.24
CA TYR A 9 57.67 -5.69 33.12
C TYR A 9 56.83 -4.83 34.07
N ILE A 10 57.39 -3.74 34.60
CA ILE A 10 56.63 -2.80 35.45
C ILE A 10 55.50 -2.15 34.66
N LEU A 11 55.75 -1.71 33.41
CA LEU A 11 54.71 -1.13 32.55
C LEU A 11 53.61 -2.14 32.20
N LEU A 12 53.96 -3.40 31.91
CA LEU A 12 52.97 -4.45 31.65
C LEU A 12 52.08 -4.73 32.86
N ILE A 13 52.65 -4.77 34.07
CA ILE A 13 51.88 -4.97 35.31
C ILE A 13 50.92 -3.80 35.54
N ILE A 14 51.35 -2.56 35.30
CA ILE A 14 50.50 -1.37 35.44
C ILE A 14 49.35 -1.40 34.43
N ILE A 15 49.60 -1.77 33.18
CA ILE A 15 48.55 -1.88 32.14
C ILE A 15 47.53 -2.96 32.51
N VAL A 16 47.98 -4.12 32.98
CA VAL A 16 47.08 -5.21 33.40
C VAL A 16 46.25 -4.78 34.62
N ALA A 17 46.86 -4.13 35.61
CA ALA A 17 46.14 -3.60 36.76
C ALA A 17 45.11 -2.52 36.37
N ALA A 18 45.45 -1.64 35.43
CA ALA A 18 44.53 -0.63 34.90
C ALA A 18 43.35 -1.28 34.15
N LEU A 19 43.60 -2.29 33.31
CA LEU A 19 42.55 -3.02 32.59
C LEU A 19 41.61 -3.74 33.56
N ILE A 20 42.14 -4.40 34.60
CA ILE A 20 41.31 -5.06 35.63
C ILE A 20 40.50 -4.02 36.43
N GLY A 21 41.12 -2.90 36.79
CA GLY A 21 40.45 -1.80 37.50
C GLY A 21 39.31 -1.17 36.68
N THR A 22 39.54 -0.92 35.39
CA THR A 22 38.50 -0.39 34.48
C THR A 22 37.36 -1.38 34.27
N GLY A 23 37.64 -2.68 34.12
CA GLY A 23 36.61 -3.71 34.01
C GLY A 23 35.73 -3.80 35.26
N ALA A 24 36.34 -3.81 36.46
CA ALA A 24 35.60 -3.85 37.72
C ALA A 24 34.75 -2.57 37.92
N PHE A 25 35.27 -1.40 37.55
CA PHE A 25 34.54 -0.14 37.62
C PHE A 25 33.36 -0.09 36.63
N PHE A 26 33.52 -0.62 35.42
CA PHE A 26 32.44 -0.68 34.41
C PHE A 26 31.31 -1.60 34.85
N VAL A 27 31.63 -2.73 35.49
CA VAL A 27 30.63 -3.64 36.08
C VAL A 27 29.92 -2.99 37.27
N ALA A 28 30.63 -2.22 38.11
CA ALA A 28 30.01 -1.49 39.23
C ALA A 28 29.09 -0.33 38.78
N LEU A 29 29.31 0.22 37.58
CA LEU A 29 28.42 1.23 36.98
C LEU A 29 27.18 0.63 36.29
N GLN A 30 27.16 -0.67 36.01
CA GLN A 30 25.95 -1.36 35.60
C GLN A 30 25.07 -1.62 36.83
N LYS A 31 24.35 -0.58 37.28
CA LYS A 31 23.21 -0.80 38.18
C LYS A 31 22.21 -1.67 37.41
N PRO A 32 21.72 -2.79 37.98
CA PRO A 32 20.67 -3.57 37.34
C PRO A 32 19.48 -2.63 37.08
N PRO A 33 18.78 -2.76 35.94
CA PRO A 33 17.59 -1.96 35.71
C PRO A 33 16.66 -2.20 36.90
N VAL A 34 16.36 -1.13 37.63
CA VAL A 34 15.29 -1.15 38.62
C VAL A 34 14.02 -1.38 37.80
N VAL A 35 13.58 -2.63 37.77
CA VAL A 35 12.28 -3.00 37.26
C VAL A 35 11.27 -2.47 38.26
N THR A 36 10.95 -1.19 38.16
CA THR A 36 9.68 -0.67 38.67
C THR A 36 8.61 -1.33 37.80
N ALA A 37 8.02 -2.40 38.32
CA ALA A 37 6.79 -2.94 37.79
C ALA A 37 5.78 -1.78 37.68
N PRO A 38 5.10 -1.62 36.54
CA PRO A 38 3.95 -0.73 36.49
C PRO A 38 2.93 -1.31 37.47
N THR A 39 2.54 -0.53 38.48
CA THR A 39 1.31 -0.79 39.22
C THR A 39 0.17 -0.66 38.22
N ASP A 40 -0.19 -1.79 37.62
CA ASP A 40 -1.36 -1.96 36.78
C ASP A 40 -2.58 -1.77 37.70
N GLN A 41 -3.12 -0.56 37.70
CA GLN A 41 -4.37 -0.23 38.38
C GLN A 41 -5.59 -0.70 37.57
N ASN A 42 -5.41 -1.53 36.54
CA ASN A 42 -6.52 -2.09 35.81
C ASN A 42 -6.94 -3.42 36.46
N PRO A 43 -8.13 -3.50 37.09
CA PRO A 43 -8.63 -4.78 37.59
C PRO A 43 -8.67 -5.81 36.45
N PRO A 44 -8.48 -7.11 36.75
CA PRO A 44 -8.54 -8.15 35.73
C PRO A 44 -9.84 -8.03 34.92
N PRO A 45 -9.82 -8.24 33.60
CA PRO A 45 -10.99 -8.06 32.76
C PRO A 45 -12.11 -8.98 33.26
N VAL A 46 -13.17 -8.37 33.80
CA VAL A 46 -14.35 -9.08 34.28
C VAL A 46 -15.12 -9.57 33.06
N ALA A 47 -15.23 -10.88 32.91
CA ALA A 47 -16.02 -11.50 31.85
C ALA A 47 -17.52 -11.47 32.21
N CYS A 48 -18.29 -10.65 31.51
CA CYS A 48 -19.74 -10.54 31.69
C CYS A 48 -20.51 -11.53 30.80
N THR A 49 -21.72 -11.89 31.21
CA THR A 49 -22.64 -12.70 30.40
C THR A 49 -23.06 -11.96 29.12
N GLN A 50 -23.22 -12.66 28.00
CA GLN A 50 -23.52 -12.09 26.68
C GLN A 50 -25.01 -11.72 26.49
N GLU A 51 -25.62 -11.14 27.50
CA GLU A 51 -27.02 -10.72 27.45
C GLU A 51 -27.15 -9.33 26.81
N ALA A 52 -28.20 -9.13 26.02
CA ALA A 52 -28.53 -7.85 25.41
C ALA A 52 -29.88 -7.34 25.94
N LYS A 53 -29.96 -6.05 26.28
CA LYS A 53 -31.18 -5.36 26.69
C LYS A 53 -31.57 -4.36 25.59
N GLN A 54 -32.83 -4.40 25.17
CA GLN A 54 -33.35 -3.46 24.18
C GLN A 54 -33.62 -2.10 24.82
N CYS A 55 -33.21 -1.04 24.13
CA CYS A 55 -33.42 0.35 24.50
C CYS A 55 -34.71 0.91 23.88
N PRO A 56 -35.29 2.02 24.42
CA PRO A 56 -36.51 2.62 23.89
C PRO A 56 -36.42 3.08 22.42
N ASP A 57 -35.21 3.36 21.92
CA ASP A 57 -34.90 3.70 20.52
C ASP A 57 -34.84 2.47 19.60
N GLY A 58 -34.97 1.26 20.15
CA GLY A 58 -34.87 -0.01 19.44
C GLY A 58 -33.44 -0.57 19.35
N SER A 59 -32.41 0.14 19.82
CA SER A 59 -31.04 -0.37 19.89
C SER A 59 -30.89 -1.41 21.01
N TYR A 60 -29.73 -2.08 21.06
CA TYR A 60 -29.41 -3.05 22.11
C TYR A 60 -28.10 -2.68 22.83
N VAL A 61 -28.12 -2.79 24.15
CA VAL A 61 -26.94 -2.60 25.01
C VAL A 61 -26.58 -3.91 25.71
N SER A 62 -25.28 -4.14 25.90
CA SER A 62 -24.73 -5.29 26.63
C SER A 62 -24.28 -4.92 28.03
N ARG A 63 -23.97 -5.92 28.85
CA ARG A 63 -23.35 -5.74 30.17
C ARG A 63 -21.90 -5.26 30.01
N THR A 64 -21.50 -4.28 30.81
CA THR A 64 -20.15 -3.71 30.81
C THR A 64 -19.74 -3.27 32.22
N GLY A 65 -18.46 -2.97 32.40
CA GLY A 65 -17.89 -2.50 33.66
C GLY A 65 -17.65 -3.59 34.72
N PRO A 66 -17.04 -3.24 35.87
CA PRO A 66 -16.60 -4.19 36.89
C PRO A 66 -17.74 -4.96 37.57
N ASN A 67 -18.97 -4.45 37.50
CA ASN A 67 -20.17 -5.06 38.08
C ASN A 67 -21.06 -5.76 37.04
N CYS A 68 -20.67 -5.80 35.76
CA CYS A 68 -21.47 -6.36 34.66
C CYS A 68 -22.92 -5.83 34.57
N GLU A 69 -23.06 -4.52 34.69
CA GLU A 69 -24.33 -3.82 34.56
C GLU A 69 -24.58 -3.46 33.09
N PHE A 70 -25.84 -3.35 32.67
CA PHE A 70 -26.14 -2.91 31.31
C PHE A 70 -25.63 -1.49 31.08
N ALA A 71 -24.96 -1.26 29.95
CA ALA A 71 -24.60 0.08 29.52
C ALA A 71 -25.86 0.97 29.42
N GLN A 72 -25.69 2.28 29.65
CA GLN A 72 -26.79 3.22 29.47
C GLN A 72 -27.24 3.24 28.01
N CYS A 73 -28.56 3.29 27.79
CA CYS A 73 -29.12 3.48 26.47
C CYS A 73 -28.71 4.83 25.90
N PRO A 74 -28.52 4.96 24.58
CA PRO A 74 -28.27 6.24 23.94
C PRO A 74 -29.37 7.24 24.32
N GLU A 75 -28.97 8.47 24.67
CA GLU A 75 -29.95 9.54 24.85
C GLU A 75 -30.61 9.84 23.52
N ILE A 76 -31.95 9.77 23.51
CA ILE A 76 -32.79 10.18 22.38
C ILE A 76 -32.61 11.68 22.18
N ASN A 77 -31.65 12.07 21.34
CA ASN A 77 -31.63 13.41 20.80
C ASN A 77 -32.88 13.54 19.92
N PRO A 78 -33.85 14.44 20.20
CA PRO A 78 -35.08 14.53 19.43
C PRO A 78 -34.74 14.71 17.96
N ALA A 79 -35.29 13.81 17.15
CA ALA A 79 -35.04 13.73 15.72
C ALA A 79 -35.13 15.12 15.06
N PRO A 80 -34.26 15.44 14.08
CA PRO A 80 -34.52 16.58 13.22
C PRO A 80 -35.93 16.45 12.65
N THR A 81 -36.70 17.53 12.75
CA THR A 81 -38.03 17.73 12.18
C THR A 81 -38.17 16.99 10.84
N PRO A 82 -39.29 16.28 10.56
CA PRO A 82 -39.45 15.57 9.30
C PRO A 82 -39.24 16.54 8.14
N THR A 83 -38.09 16.38 7.48
CA THR A 83 -37.85 16.93 6.14
C THR A 83 -38.99 16.39 5.27
N PRO A 84 -39.60 17.21 4.38
CA PRO A 84 -40.66 16.74 3.50
C PRO A 84 -40.22 15.44 2.85
N THR A 85 -41.10 14.44 2.91
CA THR A 85 -40.98 13.14 2.25
C THR A 85 -40.20 13.30 0.95
N PRO A 86 -39.03 12.63 0.77
CA PRO A 86 -38.41 12.61 -0.53
C PRO A 86 -39.45 12.03 -1.48
N THR A 87 -39.91 12.86 -2.42
CA THR A 87 -40.53 12.41 -3.66
C THR A 87 -39.74 11.19 -4.13
N PRO A 88 -40.38 10.07 -4.50
CA PRO A 88 -39.66 8.87 -4.90
C PRO A 88 -38.65 9.26 -5.97
N THR A 89 -37.38 9.30 -5.58
CA THR A 89 -36.27 9.48 -6.50
C THR A 89 -36.42 8.32 -7.48
N PRO A 90 -36.56 8.58 -8.79
CA PRO A 90 -36.68 7.53 -9.77
C PRO A 90 -35.51 6.58 -9.56
N THR A 91 -35.81 5.29 -9.35
CA THR A 91 -34.81 4.22 -9.31
C THR A 91 -33.87 4.45 -10.48
N PRO A 92 -32.57 4.72 -10.25
CA PRO A 92 -31.64 4.96 -11.33
C PRO A 92 -31.71 3.78 -12.30
N ALA A 93 -31.84 4.07 -13.59
CA ALA A 93 -31.72 3.04 -14.61
C ALA A 93 -30.38 2.31 -14.41
N GLU A 94 -30.36 1.00 -14.66
CA GLU A 94 -29.20 0.14 -14.42
C GLU A 94 -27.90 0.78 -14.97
N GLY A 95 -26.90 0.96 -14.10
CA GLY A 95 -25.65 1.65 -14.43
C GLY A 95 -25.65 3.18 -14.24
N GLN A 96 -26.72 3.79 -13.73
CA GLN A 96 -26.73 5.19 -13.32
C GLN A 96 -26.52 5.36 -11.81
N VAL A 97 -25.77 6.38 -11.42
CA VAL A 97 -25.55 6.77 -10.04
C VAL A 97 -25.89 8.25 -9.88
N THR A 98 -26.67 8.59 -8.87
CA THR A 98 -27.00 9.97 -8.54
C THR A 98 -26.31 10.35 -7.25
N LEU A 99 -25.52 11.43 -7.27
CA LEU A 99 -24.75 11.92 -6.13
C LEU A 99 -25.21 13.33 -5.72
N THR A 100 -25.16 13.60 -4.42
CA THR A 100 -25.28 14.94 -3.82
C THR A 100 -23.91 15.42 -3.29
N GLU A 101 -23.82 16.69 -2.89
CA GLU A 101 -22.60 17.22 -2.25
C GLU A 101 -22.18 16.38 -1.04
N GLY A 102 -20.90 16.02 -0.99
CA GLY A 102 -20.29 15.18 0.05
C GLY A 102 -20.31 13.68 -0.26
N GLN A 103 -21.03 13.23 -1.29
CA GLN A 103 -21.08 11.81 -1.64
C GLN A 103 -19.96 11.40 -2.60
N LYS A 104 -19.44 10.19 -2.40
CA LYS A 104 -18.41 9.57 -3.23
C LYS A 104 -18.93 8.26 -3.83
N ASP A 105 -18.73 8.07 -5.12
CA ASP A 105 -18.84 6.76 -5.78
C ASP A 105 -17.65 6.56 -6.72
N GLY A 106 -17.07 5.35 -6.71
CA GLY A 106 -15.91 5.03 -7.51
C GLY A 106 -14.79 6.09 -7.39
N PRO A 107 -14.36 6.71 -8.51
CA PRO A 107 -13.31 7.71 -8.51
C PRO A 107 -13.74 9.11 -8.09
N LEU A 108 -15.04 9.43 -7.95
CA LEU A 108 -15.48 10.82 -7.80
C LEU A 108 -16.08 11.07 -6.43
N LEU A 109 -15.59 12.08 -5.73
CA LEU A 109 -16.27 12.77 -4.62
C LEU A 109 -16.85 14.08 -5.14
N VAL A 110 -18.16 14.29 -5.03
CA VAL A 110 -18.80 15.56 -5.40
C VAL A 110 -18.69 16.54 -4.24
N GLN A 111 -18.16 17.74 -4.48
CA GLN A 111 -18.03 18.79 -3.45
C GLN A 111 -19.04 19.92 -3.63
N LYS A 112 -19.25 20.37 -4.87
CA LYS A 112 -20.24 21.41 -5.20
C LYS A 112 -20.97 21.09 -6.49
N ILE A 113 -22.26 21.41 -6.52
CA ILE A 113 -23.13 21.23 -7.70
C ILE A 113 -23.62 22.60 -8.18
N TYR A 114 -23.39 22.88 -9.46
CA TYR A 114 -23.84 24.08 -10.15
C TYR A 114 -24.80 23.71 -11.28
N PRO A 115 -25.56 24.66 -11.86
CA PRO A 115 -26.56 24.34 -12.88
C PRO A 115 -26.03 23.59 -14.12
N THR A 116 -24.74 23.74 -14.46
CA THR A 116 -24.15 23.18 -15.69
C THR A 116 -22.89 22.33 -15.46
N TYR A 117 -22.37 22.26 -14.24
CA TYR A 117 -21.17 21.52 -13.89
C TYR A 117 -21.12 21.17 -12.40
N ILE A 118 -20.20 20.29 -12.03
CA ILE A 118 -19.85 20.02 -10.63
C ILE A 118 -18.37 20.28 -10.40
N THR A 119 -18.01 20.58 -9.16
CA THR A 119 -16.62 20.49 -8.69
C THR A 119 -16.50 19.39 -7.67
N GLY A 120 -15.34 18.74 -7.64
CA GLY A 120 -15.10 17.61 -6.76
C GLY A 120 -13.64 17.19 -6.73
N LEU A 121 -13.42 15.99 -6.21
CA LEU A 121 -12.13 15.33 -6.21
C LEU A 121 -12.19 14.03 -7.01
N ASN A 122 -11.24 13.84 -7.93
CA ASN A 122 -11.03 12.62 -8.67
C ASN A 122 -9.91 11.78 -8.01
N PHE A 123 -10.24 10.55 -7.62
CA PHE A 123 -9.34 9.59 -6.99
C PHE A 123 -8.90 8.56 -8.03
N TYR A 124 -7.60 8.50 -8.26
CA TYR A 124 -7.02 7.48 -9.12
C TYR A 124 -6.83 6.21 -8.28
N ALA A 125 -7.23 5.07 -8.84
CA ALA A 125 -6.85 3.73 -8.37
C ALA A 125 -5.71 3.14 -9.23
N TYR A 126 -5.44 3.80 -10.36
CA TYR A 126 -4.47 3.39 -11.36
C TYR A 126 -3.79 4.64 -11.96
N PRO A 127 -2.46 4.60 -12.21
CA PRO A 127 -1.53 3.50 -11.93
C PRO A 127 -1.19 3.34 -10.44
N VAL A 128 -1.58 4.29 -9.59
CA VAL A 128 -1.45 4.24 -8.12
C VAL A 128 -2.76 4.66 -7.51
N ALA A 129 -3.17 3.97 -6.44
CA ALA A 129 -4.26 4.40 -5.59
C ALA A 129 -3.83 5.64 -4.79
N THR A 130 -4.47 6.79 -5.02
CA THR A 130 -4.22 7.99 -4.24
C THR A 130 -5.25 8.11 -3.13
N THR A 131 -4.80 8.33 -1.90
CA THR A 131 -5.67 8.69 -0.77
C THR A 131 -6.13 10.14 -0.87
N GLU A 132 -5.35 10.98 -1.53
CA GLU A 132 -5.68 12.36 -1.88
C GLU A 132 -6.34 12.42 -3.26
N GLY A 133 -7.51 13.04 -3.35
CA GLY A 133 -8.19 13.23 -4.62
C GLY A 133 -7.72 14.51 -5.31
N GLN A 134 -7.60 14.47 -6.64
CA GLN A 134 -7.21 15.60 -7.46
C GLN A 134 -8.42 16.49 -7.76
N PRO A 135 -8.37 17.83 -7.57
CA PRO A 135 -9.47 18.71 -7.91
C PRO A 135 -9.90 18.55 -9.37
N ILE A 136 -11.21 18.40 -9.60
CA ILE A 136 -11.80 18.26 -10.92
C ILE A 136 -13.05 19.13 -11.05
N THR A 137 -13.22 19.70 -12.24
CA THR A 137 -14.49 20.31 -12.68
C THR A 137 -15.05 19.46 -13.81
N LEU A 138 -16.28 18.96 -13.67
CA LEU A 138 -16.95 18.16 -14.70
C LEU A 138 -18.19 18.88 -15.21
N TYR A 139 -18.21 19.13 -16.52
CA TYR A 139 -19.38 19.54 -17.27
C TYR A 139 -20.17 18.32 -17.76
N ILE A 140 -21.44 18.51 -18.10
CA ILE A 140 -22.27 17.44 -18.68
C ILE A 140 -21.58 16.86 -19.93
N GLY A 141 -21.49 15.53 -20.00
CA GLY A 141 -20.78 14.76 -21.01
C GLY A 141 -19.34 14.39 -20.64
N GLN A 142 -18.76 14.99 -19.60
CA GLN A 142 -17.39 14.71 -19.17
C GLN A 142 -17.31 13.60 -18.12
N THR A 143 -16.12 13.01 -17.97
CA THR A 143 -15.91 11.77 -17.23
C THR A 143 -14.84 11.93 -16.15
N ALA A 144 -15.15 11.48 -14.93
CA ALA A 144 -14.15 11.11 -13.92
C ALA A 144 -13.77 9.64 -14.08
N SER A 145 -12.52 9.28 -13.81
CA SER A 145 -12.04 7.90 -13.91
C SER A 145 -11.07 7.56 -12.79
N ASN A 146 -11.09 6.30 -12.37
CA ASN A 146 -10.07 5.77 -11.46
C ASN A 146 -8.74 5.49 -12.18
N GLY A 147 -8.63 5.87 -13.46
CA GLY A 147 -7.46 5.65 -14.30
C GLY A 147 -7.51 4.35 -15.10
N CYS A 148 -8.46 3.45 -14.83
CA CYS A 148 -8.51 2.18 -15.55
C CYS A 148 -9.93 1.62 -15.75
N THR A 149 -10.49 0.94 -14.74
CA THR A 149 -11.69 0.10 -14.86
C THR A 149 -12.99 0.85 -14.62
N ILE A 150 -12.97 1.96 -13.86
CA ILE A 150 -14.20 2.67 -13.47
C ILE A 150 -14.20 4.07 -14.06
N GLN A 151 -15.32 4.42 -14.67
CA GLN A 151 -15.62 5.74 -15.22
C GLN A 151 -17.00 6.22 -14.77
N LEU A 152 -17.11 7.50 -14.42
CA LEU A 152 -18.35 8.19 -14.11
C LEU A 152 -18.51 9.36 -15.07
N THR A 153 -19.45 9.25 -16.00
CA THR A 153 -19.75 10.32 -16.97
C THR A 153 -20.95 11.12 -16.49
N LEU A 154 -20.78 12.42 -16.27
CA LEU A 154 -21.87 13.30 -15.85
C LEU A 154 -22.88 13.43 -17.00
N ILE A 155 -24.15 13.10 -16.76
CA ILE A 155 -25.18 13.16 -17.81
C ILE A 155 -26.32 14.14 -17.50
N LYS A 156 -26.52 14.47 -16.22
CA LYS A 156 -27.63 15.33 -15.81
C LYS A 156 -27.33 16.03 -14.49
N ILE A 157 -27.79 17.26 -14.34
CA ILE A 157 -27.86 17.96 -13.06
C ILE A 157 -29.29 18.47 -12.88
N GLU A 158 -29.89 18.20 -11.71
CA GLU A 158 -31.22 18.68 -11.35
C GLU A 158 -31.22 19.20 -9.91
N GLY A 159 -31.27 20.52 -9.76
CA GLY A 159 -31.24 21.15 -8.44
C GLY A 159 -29.96 20.83 -7.69
N LYS A 160 -30.05 19.96 -6.66
CA LYS A 160 -28.94 19.57 -5.78
C LYS A 160 -28.37 18.18 -6.07
N THR A 161 -28.76 17.56 -7.17
CA THR A 161 -28.30 16.22 -7.55
C THR A 161 -27.58 16.25 -8.89
N ALA A 162 -26.56 15.42 -9.01
CA ALA A 162 -25.85 15.15 -10.26
C ALA A 162 -25.94 13.65 -10.57
N THR A 163 -26.42 13.32 -11.77
CA THR A 163 -26.56 11.94 -12.23
C THR A 163 -25.46 11.60 -13.22
N PHE A 164 -24.86 10.43 -13.02
CA PHE A 164 -23.73 9.91 -13.77
C PHE A 164 -24.10 8.57 -14.37
N ILE A 165 -23.54 8.26 -15.54
CA ILE A 165 -23.42 6.88 -16.02
C ILE A 165 -22.13 6.31 -15.45
N LYS A 166 -22.25 5.23 -14.68
CA LYS A 166 -21.13 4.44 -14.17
C LYS A 166 -20.84 3.30 -15.14
N LYS A 167 -19.65 3.31 -15.70
CA LYS A 167 -19.10 2.19 -16.48
C LYS A 167 -18.02 1.51 -15.68
N THR A 168 -18.17 0.21 -15.48
CA THR A 168 -17.15 -0.65 -14.90
C THR A 168 -16.74 -1.68 -15.95
N ASP A 169 -15.49 -1.63 -16.37
CA ASP A 169 -14.89 -2.63 -17.24
C ASP A 169 -13.99 -3.55 -16.41
N ASN A 170 -14.59 -4.60 -15.87
CA ASN A 170 -13.87 -5.61 -15.09
C ASN A 170 -12.92 -6.46 -15.96
N ASN A 171 -13.09 -6.44 -17.28
CA ASN A 171 -12.26 -7.19 -18.21
C ASN A 171 -11.12 -6.36 -18.78
N LYS A 172 -11.09 -5.05 -18.54
CA LYS A 172 -10.00 -4.17 -18.95
C LYS A 172 -8.77 -4.43 -18.07
N PRO A 173 -7.69 -4.99 -18.64
CA PRO A 173 -6.46 -5.19 -17.90
C PRO A 173 -5.84 -3.81 -17.61
N CYS A 174 -5.71 -3.48 -16.33
CA CYS A 174 -4.92 -2.31 -15.92
C CYS A 174 -3.45 -2.69 -15.96
N PRO A 175 -2.60 -1.99 -16.72
CA PRO A 175 -1.19 -2.34 -16.79
C PRO A 175 -0.51 -1.97 -15.47
N ILE A 176 -0.53 -2.87 -14.47
CA ILE A 176 0.44 -2.87 -13.37
C ILE A 176 1.47 -3.93 -13.75
N CYS A 177 2.50 -3.52 -14.46
CA CYS A 177 3.36 -4.44 -15.19
C CYS A 177 4.74 -3.81 -15.40
N LEU A 178 5.66 -4.61 -15.96
CA LEU A 178 6.99 -4.21 -16.38
C LEU A 178 7.01 -3.67 -17.80
N ALA A 179 8.03 -2.86 -18.08
CA ALA A 179 8.37 -2.44 -19.42
C ALA A 179 8.85 -3.61 -20.28
N GLU A 180 8.61 -3.50 -21.59
CA GLU A 180 9.22 -4.33 -22.61
C GLU A 180 10.76 -4.31 -22.50
N ASN A 181 11.40 -5.44 -22.80
CA ASN A 181 12.85 -5.66 -22.70
C ASN A 181 13.41 -5.69 -21.26
N THR A 182 12.57 -5.66 -20.23
CA THR A 182 13.02 -5.99 -18.88
C THR A 182 13.53 -7.43 -18.85
N PHE A 183 14.78 -7.67 -18.45
CA PHE A 183 15.34 -9.01 -18.35
C PHE A 183 14.93 -9.68 -17.04
N ILE A 184 14.49 -10.92 -17.14
CA ILE A 184 14.15 -11.75 -15.99
C ILE A 184 15.23 -12.81 -15.81
N ASP A 185 15.72 -12.97 -14.58
CA ASP A 185 16.74 -13.96 -14.28
C ASP A 185 16.15 -15.38 -14.41
N THR A 186 16.75 -16.20 -15.27
CA THR A 186 16.46 -17.64 -15.35
C THR A 186 17.71 -18.47 -15.10
N PRO A 187 17.58 -19.77 -14.77
CA PRO A 187 18.73 -20.66 -14.60
C PRO A 187 19.65 -20.74 -15.83
N ASN A 188 19.12 -20.50 -17.03
CA ASN A 188 19.86 -20.60 -18.29
C ASN A 188 20.26 -19.22 -18.86
N GLY A 189 20.25 -18.18 -18.03
CA GLY A 189 20.54 -16.80 -18.42
C GLY A 189 19.31 -15.90 -18.39
N GLN A 190 19.51 -14.64 -18.73
CA GLN A 190 18.45 -13.65 -18.69
C GLN A 190 17.57 -13.71 -19.95
N ILE A 191 16.26 -13.63 -19.76
CA ILE A 191 15.27 -13.62 -20.85
C ILE A 191 14.41 -12.37 -20.73
N ALA A 192 14.22 -11.64 -21.84
CA ALA A 192 13.34 -10.48 -21.86
C ALA A 192 11.89 -10.90 -21.55
N VAL A 193 11.22 -10.14 -20.68
CA VAL A 193 9.90 -10.48 -20.12
C VAL A 193 8.85 -10.80 -21.18
N GLN A 194 8.89 -10.14 -22.35
CA GLN A 194 7.93 -10.38 -23.44
C GLN A 194 8.09 -11.74 -24.14
N HIS A 195 9.21 -12.42 -23.95
CA HIS A 195 9.50 -13.73 -24.55
C HIS A 195 9.29 -14.88 -23.57
N LEU A 196 8.92 -14.60 -22.32
CA LEU A 196 8.61 -15.61 -21.34
C LEU A 196 7.25 -16.25 -21.60
N THR A 197 7.17 -17.56 -21.43
CA THR A 197 5.93 -18.33 -21.58
C THR A 197 5.69 -19.23 -20.37
N LYS A 198 4.43 -19.58 -20.14
CA LYS A 198 4.05 -20.56 -19.10
C LYS A 198 4.84 -21.86 -19.27
N GLY A 199 5.38 -22.37 -18.17
CA GLY A 199 6.18 -23.58 -18.12
C GLY A 199 7.69 -23.35 -18.18
N MET A 200 8.16 -22.17 -18.59
CA MET A 200 9.59 -21.82 -18.49
C MET A 200 10.05 -21.76 -17.04
N THR A 201 11.33 -22.06 -16.80
CA THR A 201 11.94 -21.96 -15.48
C THR A 201 12.50 -20.56 -15.23
N MET A 202 12.47 -20.11 -13.98
CA MET A 202 13.03 -18.83 -13.56
C MET A 202 13.48 -18.84 -12.11
N TRP A 203 14.26 -17.83 -11.74
CA TRP A 203 14.62 -17.61 -10.34
C TRP A 203 13.52 -16.83 -9.61
N THR A 204 13.09 -17.37 -8.47
CA THR A 204 12.18 -16.76 -7.50
C THR A 204 12.84 -16.80 -6.12
N VAL A 205 12.10 -16.44 -5.06
CA VAL A 205 12.54 -16.63 -3.68
C VAL A 205 11.52 -17.43 -2.90
N ASP A 206 12.00 -18.24 -1.95
CA ASP A 206 11.15 -18.91 -0.96
C ASP A 206 10.69 -17.95 0.15
N GLU A 207 9.94 -18.48 1.12
CA GLU A 207 9.40 -17.74 2.26
C GLU A 207 10.48 -17.16 3.18
N PHE A 208 11.72 -17.66 3.08
CA PHE A 208 12.88 -17.22 3.86
C PHE A 208 13.77 -16.26 3.06
N GLY A 209 13.40 -15.93 1.81
CA GLY A 209 14.17 -15.06 0.92
C GLY A 209 15.31 -15.76 0.18
N ASN A 210 15.42 -17.10 0.25
CA ASN A 210 16.45 -17.82 -0.50
C ASN A 210 16.09 -17.87 -1.98
N LYS A 211 17.06 -17.59 -2.86
CA LYS A 211 16.88 -17.70 -4.31
C LYS A 211 16.71 -19.16 -4.72
N ILE A 212 15.56 -19.51 -5.27
CA ILE A 212 15.21 -20.87 -5.72
C ILE A 212 14.69 -20.85 -7.16
N SER A 213 14.82 -21.96 -7.87
CA SER A 213 14.23 -22.09 -9.21
C SER A 213 12.76 -22.52 -9.12
N SER A 214 11.89 -21.92 -9.94
CA SER A 214 10.48 -22.31 -10.07
C SER A 214 10.02 -22.23 -11.52
N THR A 215 8.75 -22.54 -11.78
CA THR A 215 8.16 -22.46 -13.13
C THR A 215 7.20 -21.29 -13.26
N ILE A 216 7.10 -20.69 -14.45
CA ILE A 216 6.10 -19.67 -14.73
C ILE A 216 4.74 -20.34 -14.89
N ILE A 217 3.76 -19.97 -14.06
CA ILE A 217 2.40 -20.52 -14.13
C ILE A 217 1.43 -19.60 -14.86
N LYS A 218 1.76 -18.31 -14.96
CA LYS A 218 0.95 -17.31 -15.67
C LYS A 218 1.84 -16.22 -16.26
N THR A 219 1.43 -15.71 -17.40
CA THR A 219 2.02 -14.54 -18.07
C THR A 219 0.91 -13.57 -18.41
N SER A 220 1.20 -12.28 -18.39
CA SER A 220 0.29 -11.22 -18.78
C SER A 220 0.93 -10.33 -19.83
N LYS A 221 0.12 -9.88 -20.80
CA LYS A 221 0.49 -8.92 -21.83
C LYS A 221 -0.66 -7.92 -21.94
N THR A 222 -0.44 -6.71 -21.46
CA THR A 222 -1.49 -5.71 -21.30
C THR A 222 -1.27 -4.56 -22.29
N PRO A 223 -2.25 -4.23 -23.16
CA PRO A 223 -2.18 -3.04 -24.01
C PRO A 223 -2.06 -1.77 -23.19
N VAL A 224 -1.28 -0.82 -23.67
CA VAL A 224 -0.96 0.39 -22.94
C VAL A 224 -1.63 1.61 -23.55
N PRO A 225 -2.40 2.41 -22.79
CA PRO A 225 -2.91 3.69 -23.29
C PRO A 225 -1.77 4.71 -23.45
N SER A 226 -1.94 5.67 -24.35
CA SER A 226 -0.93 6.71 -24.62
C SER A 226 -0.58 7.60 -23.42
N THR A 227 -1.38 7.55 -22.35
CA THR A 227 -1.19 8.31 -21.11
C THR A 227 -0.46 7.51 -20.02
N HIS A 228 -0.03 6.27 -20.31
CA HIS A 228 0.63 5.44 -19.32
C HIS A 228 2.03 5.96 -18.97
N GLN A 229 2.34 5.90 -17.68
CA GLN A 229 3.63 6.27 -17.12
C GLN A 229 4.24 5.09 -16.36
N MET A 230 5.56 5.02 -16.40
CA MET A 230 6.37 4.09 -15.64
C MET A 230 7.22 4.85 -14.63
N VAL A 231 7.59 4.21 -13.54
CA VAL A 231 8.68 4.69 -12.70
C VAL A 231 9.97 4.14 -13.27
N HIS A 232 10.87 5.03 -13.66
CA HIS A 232 12.24 4.74 -14.07
C HIS A 232 13.13 4.75 -12.83
N VAL A 233 13.69 3.58 -12.52
CA VAL A 233 14.60 3.41 -11.38
C VAL A 233 15.99 3.09 -11.90
N ILE A 234 16.98 3.83 -11.42
CA ILE A 234 18.41 3.52 -11.59
C ILE A 234 19.05 3.41 -10.22
N LEU A 235 19.80 2.33 -10.00
CA LEU A 235 20.57 2.08 -8.81
C LEU A 235 22.05 2.43 -9.04
N ASN A 236 22.78 2.73 -7.96
CA ASN A 236 24.17 3.15 -7.99
C ASN A 236 25.15 2.10 -8.54
N ASP A 237 24.74 0.83 -8.54
CA ASP A 237 25.48 -0.30 -9.12
C ASP A 237 25.12 -0.56 -10.60
N GLY A 238 24.36 0.34 -11.23
CA GLY A 238 24.02 0.30 -12.65
C GLY A 238 22.79 -0.54 -12.99
N ARG A 239 22.13 -1.17 -12.01
CA ARG A 239 20.83 -1.81 -12.25
C ARG A 239 19.79 -0.76 -12.59
N GLU A 240 18.99 -1.04 -13.61
CA GLU A 240 17.96 -0.14 -14.13
C GLU A 240 16.69 -0.93 -14.40
N VAL A 241 15.52 -0.40 -14.03
CA VAL A 241 14.24 -1.06 -14.30
C VAL A 241 13.13 -0.02 -14.48
N PHE A 242 12.15 -0.37 -15.31
CA PHE A 242 10.95 0.42 -15.54
C PHE A 242 9.73 -0.43 -15.21
N ALA A 243 8.89 0.05 -14.31
CA ALA A 243 7.66 -0.63 -13.93
C ALA A 243 6.55 0.37 -13.66
N SER A 244 5.31 -0.10 -13.75
CA SER A 244 4.15 0.71 -13.40
C SER A 244 4.26 1.14 -11.93
N PRO A 245 3.90 2.37 -11.57
CA PRO A 245 4.16 2.87 -10.22
C PRO A 245 3.55 2.03 -9.07
N GLY A 246 2.41 1.38 -9.28
CA GLY A 246 1.81 0.47 -8.28
C GLY A 246 2.38 -0.94 -8.23
N HIS A 247 3.40 -1.26 -9.02
CA HIS A 247 3.98 -2.61 -9.06
C HIS A 247 4.75 -2.90 -7.76
N PRO A 248 4.58 -4.07 -7.13
CA PRO A 248 5.18 -4.36 -5.84
C PRO A 248 6.68 -4.67 -5.97
N ILE A 249 7.42 -4.27 -4.95
CA ILE A 249 8.83 -4.59 -4.70
C ILE A 249 8.89 -5.72 -3.66
N GLY A 250 9.94 -6.54 -3.71
CA GLY A 250 10.12 -7.66 -2.77
C GLY A 250 10.27 -7.27 -1.29
N ASP A 251 10.39 -5.98 -0.97
CA ASP A 251 10.47 -5.44 0.40
C ASP A 251 9.14 -4.87 0.93
N GLY A 252 8.05 -5.03 0.18
CA GLY A 252 6.71 -4.59 0.56
C GLY A 252 6.33 -3.18 0.08
N ARG A 253 7.28 -2.41 -0.45
CA ARG A 253 6.99 -1.13 -1.12
C ARG A 253 6.41 -1.34 -2.52
N THR A 254 5.95 -0.27 -3.13
CA THR A 254 5.70 -0.17 -4.57
C THR A 254 6.77 0.69 -5.25
N PHE A 255 6.83 0.61 -6.58
CA PHE A 255 7.71 1.49 -7.36
C PHE A 255 7.48 2.98 -7.11
N ASN A 256 6.25 3.40 -6.77
CA ASN A 256 5.91 4.79 -6.48
C ASN A 256 6.47 5.27 -5.12
N ASP A 257 6.78 4.36 -4.21
CA ASP A 257 7.27 4.70 -2.86
C ASP A 257 8.79 4.92 -2.85
N LEU A 258 9.49 4.60 -3.94
CA LEU A 258 10.93 4.68 -4.05
C LEU A 258 11.41 6.14 -4.17
N SER A 259 12.37 6.51 -3.33
CA SER A 259 12.97 7.85 -3.35
C SER A 259 14.49 7.80 -3.53
N VAL A 260 15.04 8.81 -4.21
CA VAL A 260 16.49 8.97 -4.39
C VAL A 260 17.17 9.07 -3.02
N GLY A 261 18.28 8.34 -2.85
CA GLY A 261 19.05 8.26 -1.61
C GLY A 261 18.68 7.08 -0.71
N GLU A 262 17.56 6.41 -0.95
CA GLU A 262 17.20 5.16 -0.27
C GLU A 262 17.97 3.97 -0.82
N SER A 263 17.91 2.81 -0.14
CA SER A 263 18.49 1.55 -0.63
C SER A 263 17.39 0.65 -1.20
N LEU A 264 17.72 -0.06 -2.27
CA LEU A 264 16.91 -1.11 -2.89
C LEU A 264 17.81 -2.30 -3.24
N ASN A 265 17.47 -3.48 -2.72
CA ASN A 265 18.25 -4.72 -2.88
C ASN A 265 19.76 -4.50 -2.72
N GLY A 266 20.15 -3.78 -1.67
CA GLY A 266 21.55 -3.53 -1.28
C GLY A 266 22.28 -2.41 -2.03
N SER A 267 21.62 -1.69 -2.95
CA SER A 267 22.22 -0.60 -3.72
C SER A 267 21.42 0.70 -3.57
N GLY A 268 22.10 1.84 -3.58
CA GLY A 268 21.45 3.15 -3.44
C GLY A 268 20.66 3.55 -4.68
N ILE A 269 19.47 4.12 -4.51
CA ILE A 269 18.64 4.65 -5.60
C ILE A 269 19.17 6.02 -6.00
N ILE A 270 19.58 6.16 -7.26
CA ILE A 270 20.07 7.44 -7.82
C ILE A 270 19.04 8.10 -8.76
N THR A 271 18.06 7.33 -9.24
CA THR A 271 16.94 7.83 -10.05
C THR A 271 15.68 7.07 -9.65
N ALA A 272 14.58 7.81 -9.45
CA ALA A 272 13.23 7.29 -9.24
C ALA A 272 12.23 8.35 -9.73
N GLU A 273 11.90 8.31 -11.01
CA GLU A 273 11.06 9.34 -11.64
C GLU A 273 9.96 8.76 -12.53
N LYS A 274 8.86 9.49 -12.70
CA LYS A 274 7.76 9.09 -13.58
C LYS A 274 8.02 9.55 -15.00
N VAL A 275 8.15 8.60 -15.92
CA VAL A 275 8.39 8.84 -17.34
C VAL A 275 7.21 8.34 -18.18
N SER A 276 6.97 8.98 -19.32
CA SER A 276 5.97 8.49 -20.28
C SER A 276 6.46 7.19 -20.92
N TYR A 277 5.56 6.21 -21.06
CA TYR A 277 5.90 4.93 -21.68
C TYR A 277 5.28 4.81 -23.07
N ASN A 278 6.13 4.64 -24.08
CA ASN A 278 5.78 4.74 -25.50
C ASN A 278 5.73 3.40 -26.24
N LYS A 279 5.71 2.27 -25.51
CA LYS A 279 5.53 0.94 -26.11
C LYS A 279 4.06 0.51 -26.05
N ASN A 280 3.71 -0.44 -26.91
CA ASN A 280 2.33 -0.89 -27.09
C ASN A 280 1.82 -1.77 -25.93
N TYR A 281 2.74 -2.45 -25.23
CA TYR A 281 2.41 -3.44 -24.22
C TYR A 281 3.31 -3.33 -23.00
N THR A 282 2.75 -3.73 -21.86
CA THR A 282 3.50 -4.10 -20.65
C THR A 282 3.31 -5.58 -20.34
N TYR A 283 4.19 -6.11 -19.49
CA TYR A 283 4.23 -7.55 -19.21
C TYR A 283 4.32 -7.84 -17.72
N ASP A 284 3.74 -8.95 -17.28
CA ASP A 284 3.92 -9.45 -15.91
C ASP A 284 3.89 -10.98 -15.93
N ILE A 285 4.43 -11.60 -14.89
CA ILE A 285 4.66 -13.04 -14.78
C ILE A 285 4.38 -13.52 -13.36
N LEU A 286 3.86 -14.73 -13.23
CA LEU A 286 3.63 -15.37 -11.93
C LEU A 286 4.50 -16.63 -11.83
N PRO A 287 5.49 -16.68 -10.92
CA PRO A 287 6.18 -17.91 -10.58
C PRO A 287 5.27 -18.85 -9.78
N SER A 288 5.54 -20.16 -9.84
CA SER A 288 4.84 -21.19 -9.05
C SER A 288 5.23 -21.20 -7.57
N GLY A 289 6.21 -20.39 -7.16
CA GLY A 289 6.69 -20.29 -5.78
C GLY A 289 5.70 -19.58 -4.85
N ALA A 290 5.87 -19.78 -3.54
CA ALA A 290 4.94 -19.30 -2.51
C ALA A 290 4.86 -17.76 -2.40
N THR A 291 5.89 -17.03 -2.86
CA THR A 291 6.02 -15.57 -2.67
C THR A 291 5.45 -14.75 -3.82
N GLY A 292 5.33 -15.34 -5.02
CA GLY A 292 5.02 -14.58 -6.24
C GLY A 292 6.13 -13.61 -6.68
N PHE A 293 7.33 -13.67 -6.08
CA PHE A 293 8.43 -12.75 -6.38
C PHE A 293 9.36 -13.28 -7.46
N TYR A 294 9.99 -12.38 -8.22
CA TYR A 294 10.95 -12.74 -9.25
C TYR A 294 11.98 -11.61 -9.45
N TRP A 295 13.09 -11.93 -10.12
CA TRP A 295 14.19 -10.99 -10.32
C TRP A 295 14.11 -10.36 -11.72
N ALA A 296 13.92 -9.04 -11.76
CA ALA A 296 13.86 -8.24 -12.98
C ALA A 296 15.03 -7.24 -13.02
N ASN A 297 15.90 -7.36 -14.01
CA ASN A 297 17.16 -6.61 -14.11
C ASN A 297 17.97 -6.64 -12.79
N GLY A 298 17.94 -7.79 -12.10
CA GLY A 298 18.61 -7.96 -10.80
C GLY A 298 17.93 -7.28 -9.61
N ILE A 299 16.69 -6.81 -9.74
CA ILE A 299 15.87 -6.24 -8.66
C ILE A 299 14.74 -7.21 -8.33
N LEU A 300 14.53 -7.48 -7.04
CA LEU A 300 13.49 -8.40 -6.58
C LEU A 300 12.15 -7.67 -6.53
N ILE A 301 11.19 -8.12 -7.33
CA ILE A 301 9.87 -7.51 -7.48
C ILE A 301 8.78 -8.58 -7.37
N GLY A 302 7.53 -8.17 -7.16
CA GLY A 302 6.40 -9.08 -7.03
C GLY A 302 5.47 -9.12 -8.23
N SER A 303 4.92 -10.29 -8.51
CA SER A 303 3.82 -10.48 -9.45
C SER A 303 2.57 -9.73 -8.99
N THR A 304 1.86 -9.12 -9.93
CA THR A 304 0.50 -8.60 -9.72
C THR A 304 -0.59 -9.60 -10.11
N LEU A 305 -0.19 -10.70 -10.74
CA LEU A 305 -1.07 -11.79 -11.12
C LEU A 305 -1.38 -12.68 -9.90
N LYS A 306 -2.61 -13.19 -9.89
CA LYS A 306 -3.11 -14.22 -8.97
C LYS A 306 -3.53 -15.47 -9.75
#